data_AF-A0A358U8K2-F1
#
_entry.id   AF-A0A358U8K2-F1
#
_cell.length_a   1.000
_cell.length_b   1.000
_cell.length_c   1.000
_cell.angle_alpha   90.00
_cell.angle_beta   90.00
_cell.angle_gamma   90.00
#
_symmetry.space_group_name_H-M   'P 1'
#
loop_
_entity.id
_entity.type
_entity.pdbx_description
1 polymer ?
#
loop_
_entity_poly.entity_id
_entity_poly.type
_entity_poly.pdbx_seq_one_letter_code
_entity_poly.pdbx_strand_id
1 'polypeptide(L)'
;MEYFAGLPLYVESDKYFFVHAGVNPTRKIEDQTEQDFLWIRHDFLNASDLSGATSKIVVFGHNPTVAFTGKGEIFISRDRIGIDTGAGHNKRLSAFDTRSQCCYCADVK
;
A
#
# COMPACT_ATOMS: atom_id res chain seq x y z
N MET A 1 -24.69 -3.45 4.50
CA MET A 1 -23.56 -4.27 4.98
C MET A 1 -23.03 -5.21 3.91
N GLU A 2 -23.87 -5.75 3.01
CA GLU A 2 -23.45 -6.65 1.91
C GLU A 2 -22.33 -6.10 1.00
N TYR A 3 -22.33 -4.78 0.71
CA TYR A 3 -21.28 -4.17 -0.11
C TYR A 3 -19.87 -4.43 0.42
N PHE A 4 -19.66 -4.29 1.74
CA PHE A 4 -18.35 -4.47 2.36
C PHE A 4 -17.91 -5.94 2.41
N ALA A 5 -18.86 -6.87 2.51
CA ALA A 5 -18.57 -8.30 2.60
C ALA A 5 -18.04 -8.90 1.28
N GLY A 6 -18.29 -8.24 0.15
CA GLY A 6 -17.83 -8.68 -1.17
C GLY A 6 -16.56 -7.99 -1.67
N LEU A 7 -15.95 -7.09 -0.89
CA LEU A 7 -14.74 -6.39 -1.33
C LEU A 7 -13.54 -7.36 -1.33
N PRO A 8 -12.75 -7.42 -2.41
CA PRO A 8 -11.57 -8.26 -2.43
C PRO A 8 -10.50 -7.69 -1.49
N LEU A 9 -9.72 -8.57 -0.86
CA LEU A 9 -8.61 -8.17 0.03
C LEU A 9 -7.48 -7.44 -0.72
N TYR A 10 -7.36 -7.72 -2.02
CA TYR A 10 -6.39 -7.12 -2.91
C TYR A 10 -6.92 -7.11 -4.35
N VAL A 11 -6.31 -6.29 -5.20
CA VAL A 11 -6.51 -6.31 -6.65
C VAL A 11 -5.13 -6.41 -7.29
N GLU A 12 -5.01 -7.07 -8.44
CA GLU A 12 -3.72 -7.16 -9.12
C GLU A 12 -3.83 -6.91 -10.62
N SER A 13 -2.71 -6.47 -11.18
CA SER A 13 -2.44 -6.34 -12.62
C SER A 13 -1.11 -7.02 -12.94
N ASP A 14 -0.64 -6.94 -14.18
CA ASP A 14 0.64 -7.52 -14.57
C ASP A 14 1.83 -6.96 -13.78
N LYS A 15 1.80 -5.66 -13.44
CA LYS A 15 2.92 -4.96 -12.80
C LYS A 15 2.67 -4.55 -11.34
N TYR A 16 1.41 -4.35 -10.96
CA TYR A 16 1.04 -3.78 -9.66
C TYR A 16 0.17 -4.75 -8.86
N PHE A 17 0.40 -4.77 -7.56
CA PHE A 17 -0.41 -5.45 -6.55
C PHE A 17 -0.97 -4.41 -5.58
N PHE A 18 -2.28 -4.23 -5.57
CA PHE A 18 -2.99 -3.23 -4.76
C PHE A 18 -3.54 -3.88 -3.50
N VAL A 19 -3.15 -3.41 -2.33
CA VAL A 19 -3.53 -4.00 -1.04
C VAL A 19 -3.71 -2.92 0.01
N HIS A 20 -4.54 -3.17 1.03
CA HIS A 20 -4.80 -2.16 2.06
C HIS A 20 -3.55 -1.80 2.88
N ALA A 21 -2.88 -2.79 3.47
CA ALA A 21 -1.75 -2.56 4.37
C ALA A 21 -0.40 -2.95 3.79
N GLY A 22 -0.29 -4.13 3.18
CA GLY A 22 0.96 -4.64 2.65
C GLY A 22 0.94 -6.16 2.47
N VAL A 23 2.12 -6.76 2.42
CA VAL A 23 2.32 -8.21 2.33
C VAL A 23 3.42 -8.65 3.28
N ASN A 24 3.33 -9.86 3.83
CA ASN A 24 4.41 -10.44 4.61
C ASN A 24 5.58 -10.80 3.69
N PRO A 25 6.79 -10.25 3.90
CA PRO A 25 7.94 -10.48 3.01
C PRO A 25 8.45 -11.93 3.02
N THR A 26 8.08 -12.72 4.03
CA THR A 26 8.55 -14.10 4.21
C THR A 26 7.62 -15.15 3.60
N ARG A 27 6.48 -14.73 3.05
CA ARG A 27 5.45 -15.60 2.47
C ARG A 27 5.19 -15.22 1.02
N LYS A 28 4.97 -16.22 0.16
CA LYS A 28 4.49 -15.99 -1.20
C LYS A 28 3.10 -15.36 -1.17
N ILE A 29 2.67 -14.77 -2.29
CA ILE A 29 1.38 -14.09 -2.36
C ILE A 29 0.20 -15.05 -2.11
N GLU A 30 0.30 -16.30 -2.56
CA GLU A 30 -0.71 -17.34 -2.32
C GLU A 30 -0.80 -17.80 -0.85
N ASP A 31 0.24 -17.54 -0.05
CA ASP A 31 0.35 -17.96 1.34
C ASP A 31 0.07 -16.81 2.33
N GLN A 32 -0.30 -15.63 1.82
CA GLN A 32 -0.64 -14.47 2.65
C GLN A 32 -1.96 -14.70 3.38
N THR A 33 -2.06 -14.16 4.59
CA THR A 33 -3.30 -14.16 5.36
C THR A 33 -4.06 -12.85 5.20
N GLU A 34 -5.35 -12.86 5.52
CA GLU A 34 -6.15 -11.64 5.63
C GLU A 34 -5.52 -10.64 6.60
N GLN A 35 -4.92 -11.13 7.69
CA GLN A 35 -4.21 -10.31 8.65
C GLN A 35 -2.99 -9.60 8.03
N ASP A 36 -2.27 -10.29 7.13
CA ASP A 36 -1.14 -9.70 6.42
C ASP A 36 -1.65 -8.57 5.50
N PHE A 37 -2.68 -8.83 4.70
CA PHE A 37 -3.23 -7.85 3.74
C PHE A 37 -3.86 -6.62 4.39
N LEU A 38 -4.55 -6.79 5.53
CA LEU A 38 -5.31 -5.72 6.16
C LEU A 38 -4.55 -4.97 7.24
N TRP A 39 -3.58 -5.60 7.91
CA TRP A 39 -3.09 -5.06 9.18
C TRP A 39 -1.58 -5.04 9.35
N ILE A 40 -0.80 -5.62 8.42
CA ILE A 40 0.66 -5.64 8.55
C ILE A 40 1.25 -4.22 8.62
N ARG A 41 2.31 -4.07 9.41
CA ARG A 41 3.01 -2.80 9.60
C ARG A 41 4.52 -2.98 9.47
N HIS A 42 5.20 -3.19 10.59
CA HIS A 42 6.66 -3.16 10.68
C HIS A 42 7.34 -4.21 9.82
N ASP A 43 6.83 -5.44 9.78
CA ASP A 43 7.43 -6.52 8.98
C ASP A 43 7.47 -6.17 7.49
N PHE A 44 6.42 -5.52 6.96
CA PHE A 44 6.36 -5.06 5.58
C PHE A 44 7.19 -3.80 5.33
N LEU A 45 7.11 -2.82 6.23
CA LEU A 45 7.81 -1.54 6.07
C LEU A 45 9.33 -1.67 6.24
N ASN A 46 9.78 -2.53 7.15
CA ASN A 46 11.20 -2.71 7.47
C ASN A 46 11.89 -3.77 6.59
N ALA A 47 11.13 -4.50 5.76
CA ALA A 47 11.71 -5.45 4.82
C ALA A 47 12.67 -4.75 3.85
N SER A 48 13.83 -5.37 3.58
CA SER A 48 14.79 -4.87 2.59
C SER A 48 14.20 -4.87 1.18
N ASP A 49 13.44 -5.91 0.85
CA ASP A 49 12.72 -6.07 -0.40
C ASP A 49 11.54 -7.05 -0.23
N LEU A 50 10.67 -7.11 -1.25
CA LEU A 50 9.51 -7.99 -1.30
C LEU A 50 9.64 -9.15 -2.29
N SER A 51 10.84 -9.42 -2.80
CA SER A 51 11.04 -10.39 -3.89
C SER A 51 10.67 -11.83 -3.52
N GLY A 52 10.72 -12.17 -2.21
CA GLY A 52 10.23 -13.44 -1.68
C GLY A 52 8.70 -13.57 -1.66
N ALA A 53 7.99 -12.44 -1.68
CA ALA A 53 6.52 -12.40 -1.67
C ALA A 53 5.93 -12.21 -3.07
N THR A 54 6.47 -11.27 -3.85
CA THR A 54 5.98 -10.95 -5.19
C THR A 54 7.03 -10.21 -6.03
N SER A 55 6.96 -10.36 -7.35
CA SER A 55 7.74 -9.56 -8.30
C SER A 55 7.05 -8.24 -8.70
N LYS A 56 5.81 -8.03 -8.27
CA LYS A 56 4.99 -6.85 -8.58
C LYS A 56 5.29 -5.71 -7.61
N ILE A 57 5.03 -4.48 -8.05
CA ILE A 57 5.10 -3.29 -7.18
C ILE A 57 3.85 -3.26 -6.29
N VAL A 58 4.05 -3.27 -4.97
CA VAL A 58 2.97 -3.24 -3.99
C VAL A 58 2.52 -1.81 -3.74
N VAL A 59 1.28 -1.48 -4.12
CA VAL A 59 0.64 -0.20 -3.84
C VAL A 59 -0.21 -0.36 -2.56
N PHE A 60 0.09 0.44 -1.53
CA PHE A 60 -0.48 0.25 -0.19
C PHE A 60 -0.87 1.55 0.51
N GLY A 61 -1.73 1.43 1.53
CA GLY A 61 -2.11 2.49 2.47
C GLY A 61 -1.89 2.06 3.92
N HIS A 62 -2.86 2.31 4.81
CA HIS A 62 -2.92 1.90 6.24
C HIS A 62 -1.88 2.51 7.19
N ASN A 63 -0.64 2.63 6.74
CA ASN A 63 0.46 3.27 7.44
C ASN A 63 0.71 4.63 6.77
N PRO A 64 0.33 5.74 7.42
CA PRO A 64 0.60 7.07 6.88
C PRO A 64 2.08 7.25 6.58
N THR A 65 2.43 7.77 5.40
CA THR A 65 3.81 7.89 4.94
C THR A 65 4.70 8.67 5.89
N VAL A 66 4.14 9.66 6.59
CA VAL A 66 4.84 10.43 7.62
C VAL A 66 5.39 9.55 8.75
N ALA A 67 4.73 8.45 9.09
CA ALA A 67 5.10 7.58 10.21
C ALA A 67 6.39 6.80 9.98
N PHE A 68 6.76 6.55 8.71
CA PHE A 68 7.95 5.76 8.37
C PHE A 68 8.95 6.49 7.46
N THR A 69 8.55 7.58 6.81
CA THR A 69 9.45 8.42 6.00
C THR A 69 9.77 9.77 6.65
N GLY A 70 8.99 10.19 7.65
CA GLY A 70 9.02 11.55 8.20
C GLY A 70 8.34 12.61 7.32
N LYS A 71 7.78 12.24 6.16
CA LYS A 71 7.13 13.15 5.20
C LYS A 71 5.72 12.68 4.83
N GLY A 72 4.77 13.61 4.77
CA GLY A 72 3.38 13.35 4.35
C GLY A 72 3.17 13.41 2.83
N GLU A 73 4.03 12.73 2.08
CA GLU A 73 4.05 12.70 0.61
C GLU A 73 3.91 11.26 0.12
N ILE A 74 3.54 11.04 -1.15
CA ILE A 74 3.52 9.70 -1.73
C ILE A 74 4.92 9.10 -1.64
N PHE A 75 5.02 7.92 -1.04
CA PHE A 75 6.26 7.16 -0.94
C PHE A 75 6.42 6.29 -2.18
N ILE A 76 7.57 6.33 -2.84
CA ILE A 76 7.88 5.48 -4.00
C ILE A 76 9.25 4.82 -3.76
N SER A 77 9.28 3.49 -3.85
CA SER A 77 10.50 2.68 -3.88
C SER A 77 10.50 1.76 -5.12
N ARG A 78 11.49 0.87 -5.18
CA ARG A 78 11.59 -0.16 -6.23
C ARG A 78 10.40 -1.11 -6.26
N ASP A 79 9.87 -1.47 -5.10
CA ASP A 79 8.89 -2.56 -4.91
C ASP A 79 7.63 -2.10 -4.18
N ARG A 80 7.56 -0.84 -3.71
CA ARG A 80 6.48 -0.31 -2.89
C ARG A 80 6.07 1.09 -3.33
N ILE A 81 4.77 1.38 -3.27
CA ILE A 81 4.19 2.71 -3.42
C ILE A 81 3.19 2.95 -2.30
N GLY A 82 3.52 3.85 -1.38
CA GLY A 82 2.65 4.23 -0.26
C GLY A 82 1.83 5.47 -0.59
N ILE A 83 0.50 5.33 -0.63
CA ILE A 83 -0.43 6.41 -1.01
C ILE A 83 -1.20 7.02 0.18
N ASP A 84 -1.08 6.45 1.39
CA ASP A 84 -1.68 7.04 2.59
C ASP A 84 -0.86 8.23 3.08
N THR A 85 -1.24 9.43 2.62
CA THR A 85 -0.63 10.70 3.06
C THR A 85 -1.39 11.34 4.22
N GLY A 86 -2.20 10.58 4.96
CA GLY A 86 -2.86 11.02 6.19
C GLY A 86 -4.18 11.76 5.99
N ALA A 87 -4.96 11.43 4.96
CA ALA A 87 -6.26 12.07 4.72
C ALA A 87 -7.19 12.00 5.94
N GLY A 88 -7.21 10.86 6.65
CA GLY A 88 -7.97 10.67 7.90
C GLY A 88 -7.50 11.51 9.09
N HIS A 89 -6.40 12.26 8.94
CA HIS A 89 -5.81 13.14 9.95
C HIS A 89 -5.78 14.60 9.48
N ASN A 90 -6.71 15.01 8.61
CA ASN A 90 -6.79 16.35 8.02
C ASN A 90 -5.47 16.77 7.33
N LYS A 91 -4.81 15.81 6.67
CA LYS A 91 -3.62 16.06 5.84
C LYS A 91 -4.02 16.01 4.37
N ARG A 92 -3.43 15.12 3.59
CA ARG A 92 -3.61 15.06 2.14
C ARG A 92 -4.27 13.76 1.73
N LEU A 93 -5.21 13.84 0.80
CA LEU A 93 -5.66 12.70 0.00
C LEU A 93 -4.76 12.60 -1.23
N SER A 94 -4.23 11.40 -1.49
CA SER A 94 -3.27 11.16 -2.56
C SER A 94 -3.69 10.02 -3.48
N ALA A 95 -3.26 10.11 -4.74
CA ALA A 95 -3.48 9.09 -5.76
C ALA A 95 -2.23 8.94 -6.63
N PHE A 96 -1.98 7.71 -7.08
CA PHE A 96 -0.91 7.37 -8.02
C PHE A 96 -1.53 6.78 -9.28
N ASP A 97 -1.31 7.42 -10.43
CA ASP A 97 -1.73 6.88 -11.73
C ASP A 97 -0.66 5.92 -12.25
N THR A 98 -0.98 4.63 -12.26
CA THR A 98 -0.05 3.57 -12.67
C THR A 98 0.30 3.58 -14.15
N ARG A 99 -0.50 4.27 -14.99
CA ARG A 99 -0.27 4.36 -16.43
C ARG A 99 0.67 5.52 -16.77
N SER A 100 0.38 6.71 -16.24
CA SER A 100 1.19 7.91 -16.47
C SER A 100 2.37 8.05 -15.49
N GLN A 101 2.35 7.30 -14.40
CA GLN A 101 3.25 7.43 -13.26
C GLN A 101 3.21 8.80 -12.58
N CYS A 102 2.09 9.51 -12.72
CA CYS A 102 1.86 10.79 -12.06
C CYS A 102 1.33 10.62 -10.63
N CYS A 103 1.78 11.51 -9.76
CA CYS A 103 1.34 11.64 -8.38
C CYS A 103 0.37 12.82 -8.27
N TYR A 104 -0.78 12.58 -7.64
CA TYR A 104 -1.81 13.60 -7.39
C TYR A 104 -2.07 13.69 -5.90
N CYS A 105 -2.33 14.90 -5.41
CA CYS A 105 -2.66 15.14 -4.01
C CYS A 105 -3.56 16.36 -3.86
N ALA A 106 -4.46 16.29 -2.89
CA ALA A 106 -5.35 17.38 -2.51
C ALA A 106 -5.37 17.50 -0.98
N ASP A 107 -5.34 18.73 -0.47
CA ASP A 107 -5.47 18.98 0.95
C ASP A 107 -6.91 18.73 1.40
N VAL A 108 -7.07 18.00 2.50
CA VAL A 108 -8.37 17.75 3.13
C VAL A 108 -8.73 19.01 3.94
N LYS A 109 -9.88 19.62 3.60
CA LYS A 109 -10.42 20.80 4.28
C LYS A 109 -11.37 20.40 5.39
#